data_AF-A0A345N8S4-F1
#
_entry.id   AF-A0A345N8S4-F1
#
_cell.length_a   1.000
_cell.length_b   1.000
_cell.length_c   1.000
_cell.angle_alpha   90.00
_cell.angle_beta   90.00
_cell.angle_gamma   90.00
#
_symmetry.space_group_name_H-M   'P 1'
#
loop_
_entity.id
_entity.type
_entity.pdbx_description
1 polymer ?
#
loop_
_entity_poly.entity_id
_entity_poly.type
_entity_poly.pdbx_seq_one_letter_code
_entity_poly.pdbx_strand_id
1 'polypeptide(L)'
;PDIANDFNKPPASTNWVNTAFMLTFSIGTAVYGKLSDQLGIKRLLLFGIIINCFGSVIGFVGHSFFSLLIMARFIQGAGAAAFPALVMVVVARYIPKENRGKAFGLIGSIVAMGEGVGPAIGGM
;
A
#
# COMPACT_ATOMS: atom_id res chain seq x y z
N PRO A 1 -12.93 11.28 -11.25
CA PRO A 1 -12.22 10.76 -12.44
C PRO A 1 -12.75 9.38 -12.85
N ASP A 2 -13.27 9.24 -14.07
CA ASP A 2 -13.87 8.00 -14.54
C ASP A 2 -12.89 7.24 -15.44
N ILE A 3 -12.09 6.37 -14.82
CA ILE A 3 -11.05 5.56 -15.50
C ILE A 3 -11.66 4.76 -16.66
N ALA A 4 -12.94 4.39 -16.57
CA ALA A 4 -13.63 3.66 -17.63
C ALA A 4 -13.81 4.51 -18.89
N ASN A 5 -14.14 5.80 -18.71
CA ASN A 5 -14.28 6.76 -19.81
C ASN A 5 -12.92 7.16 -20.39
N ASP A 6 -11.90 7.36 -19.55
CA ASP A 6 -10.56 7.76 -19.99
C ASP A 6 -9.88 6.69 -20.86
N PHE A 7 -10.12 5.41 -20.58
CA PHE A 7 -9.54 4.28 -21.32
C PHE A 7 -10.50 3.62 -22.31
N ASN A 8 -11.76 4.07 -22.40
CA ASN A 8 -12.80 3.46 -23.22
C ASN A 8 -12.93 1.94 -22.95
N LYS A 9 -12.89 1.55 -21.67
CA LYS A 9 -12.90 0.14 -21.23
C LYS A 9 -14.15 -0.17 -20.39
N PRO A 10 -14.63 -1.42 -20.42
CA PRO A 10 -15.73 -1.84 -19.56
C PRO A 10 -15.40 -1.62 -18.07
N PRO A 11 -16.38 -1.26 -17.23
CA PRO A 11 -16.19 -1.10 -15.78
C PRO A 11 -15.59 -2.35 -15.10
N ALA A 12 -15.88 -3.53 -15.65
CA ALA A 12 -15.31 -4.78 -15.18
C ALA A 12 -13.77 -4.85 -15.36
N SER A 13 -13.24 -4.23 -16.43
CA SER A 13 -11.80 -4.14 -16.64
C SER A 13 -11.16 -3.17 -15.66
N THR A 14 -11.78 -2.01 -15.39
CA THR A 14 -11.22 -1.01 -14.46
C THR A 14 -11.17 -1.51 -13.01
N ASN A 15 -12.03 -2.46 -12.61
CA ASN A 15 -11.95 -3.10 -11.29
C ASN A 15 -10.60 -3.80 -11.04
N TRP A 16 -9.94 -4.31 -12.08
CA TRP A 16 -8.63 -4.94 -11.95
C TRP A 16 -7.55 -4.00 -11.43
N VAL A 17 -7.70 -2.69 -11.63
CA VAL A 17 -6.77 -1.68 -11.11
C VAL A 17 -6.72 -1.73 -9.58
N ASN A 18 -7.88 -1.83 -8.93
CA ASN A 18 -7.97 -1.94 -7.48
C ASN A 18 -7.63 -3.37 -7.00
N THR A 19 -8.14 -4.39 -7.68
CA THR A 19 -7.88 -5.79 -7.33
C THR A 19 -6.39 -6.13 -7.37
N ALA A 20 -5.65 -5.69 -8.39
CA ALA A 20 -4.21 -5.93 -8.51
C ALA A 20 -3.43 -5.35 -7.32
N PHE A 21 -3.79 -4.13 -6.91
CA PHE A 21 -3.20 -3.49 -5.75
C PHE A 21 -3.52 -4.27 -4.46
N MET A 22 -4.80 -4.56 -4.19
CA MET A 22 -5.20 -5.25 -2.96
C MET A 22 -4.60 -6.66 -2.85
N LEU A 23 -4.46 -7.37 -3.98
CA LEU A 23 -3.93 -8.73 -4.03
C LEU A 23 -2.45 -8.76 -3.66
N THR A 24 -1.65 -7.91 -4.30
CA THR A 24 -0.21 -7.78 -3.95
C THR A 24 0.00 -7.19 -2.58
N PHE A 25 -0.85 -6.25 -2.16
CA PHE A 25 -0.77 -5.66 -0.84
C PHE A 25 -1.01 -6.71 0.26
N SER A 26 -2.03 -7.55 0.09
CA SER A 26 -2.35 -8.62 1.04
C SER A 26 -1.23 -9.65 1.15
N ILE A 27 -0.69 -10.10 0.00
CA ILE A 27 0.46 -11.03 -0.04
C ILE A 27 1.70 -10.37 0.59
N GLY A 28 2.00 -9.14 0.18
CA GLY A 28 3.16 -8.37 0.66
C GLY A 28 3.13 -8.20 2.18
N THR A 29 1.96 -7.95 2.75
CA THR A 29 1.81 -7.76 4.21
C THR A 29 2.29 -8.99 4.98
N ALA A 30 1.91 -10.19 4.54
CA ALA A 30 2.37 -11.44 5.14
C ALA A 30 3.87 -11.69 4.91
N VAL A 31 4.37 -11.39 3.70
CA VAL A 31 5.77 -11.59 3.33
C VAL A 31 6.70 -10.68 4.14
N TYR A 32 6.42 -9.38 4.22
CA TYR A 32 7.24 -8.42 4.99
C TYR A 32 7.24 -8.74 6.48
N GLY A 33 6.11 -9.23 7.02
CA GLY A 33 6.04 -9.71 8.40
C GLY A 33 7.12 -10.76 8.69
N LYS A 34 7.21 -11.80 7.87
CA LYS A 34 8.23 -12.86 8.00
C LYS A 34 9.65 -12.36 7.68
N LEU A 35 9.82 -11.60 6.60
CA LEU A 35 11.13 -11.10 6.18
C LEU A 35 11.74 -10.14 7.23
N SER A 36 10.91 -9.47 8.02
CA SER A 36 11.35 -8.53 9.05
C SER A 36 12.21 -9.17 10.14
N ASP A 37 12.01 -10.47 10.40
CA ASP A 37 12.85 -11.25 11.32
C ASP A 37 14.28 -11.43 10.82
N GLN A 38 14.48 -11.54 9.50
CA GLN A 38 15.76 -11.90 8.89
C GLN A 38 16.55 -10.69 8.37
N LEU A 39 15.87 -9.78 7.66
CA LEU A 39 16.52 -8.67 6.96
C LEU A 39 16.50 -7.35 7.73
N GLY A 40 15.73 -7.30 8.81
CA GLY A 40 15.54 -6.12 9.64
C GLY A 40 14.58 -5.11 9.02
N ILE A 41 13.91 -4.35 9.90
CA ILE A 41 12.80 -3.47 9.52
C ILE A 41 13.25 -2.30 8.65
N LYS A 42 14.37 -1.65 8.99
CA LYS A 42 14.85 -0.45 8.28
C LYS A 42 15.14 -0.72 6.80
N ARG A 43 15.77 -1.86 6.48
CA ARG A 43 16.09 -2.24 5.09
C ARG A 43 14.83 -2.54 4.30
N LEU A 44 13.87 -3.25 4.89
CA LEU A 44 12.61 -3.57 4.24
C LEU A 44 11.72 -2.35 4.03
N LEU A 45 11.69 -1.40 4.97
CA LEU A 45 10.98 -0.13 4.78
C LEU A 45 11.56 0.64 3.59
N LEU A 46 12.89 0.78 3.52
CA LEU A 46 13.54 1.47 2.40
C LEU A 46 13.26 0.77 1.06
N PHE A 47 13.33 -0.56 1.04
CA PHE A 47 13.01 -1.34 -0.16
C PHE A 47 11.55 -1.16 -0.60
N GLY A 48 10.60 -1.23 0.33
CA GLY A 48 9.18 -1.00 0.06
C GLY A 48 8.89 0.41 -0.45
N ILE A 49 9.55 1.43 0.11
CA ILE A 49 9.47 2.81 -0.36
C ILE A 49 9.96 2.92 -1.81
N ILE A 50 11.12 2.35 -2.13
CA ILE A 50 11.70 2.39 -3.47
C ILE A 50 10.77 1.71 -4.48
N ILE A 51 10.26 0.51 -4.15
CA ILE A 51 9.30 -0.21 -5.01
C ILE A 51 8.04 0.61 -5.22
N ASN A 52 7.48 1.19 -4.15
CA ASN A 52 6.28 2.01 -4.24
C ASN A 52 6.50 3.24 -5.13
N CYS A 53 7.63 3.94 -4.97
CA CYS A 53 8.00 5.05 -5.83
C CYS A 53 8.13 4.62 -7.30
N PHE A 54 8.82 3.51 -7.58
CA PHE A 54 8.93 2.97 -8.94
C PHE A 54 7.56 2.64 -9.54
N GLY A 55 6.68 1.99 -8.78
CA GLY A 55 5.31 1.71 -9.19
C GLY A 55 4.54 3.00 -9.53
N SER A 56 4.69 4.05 -8.72
CA SER A 56 4.08 5.36 -8.98
C SER A 56 4.61 6.03 -10.25
N VAL A 57 5.92 5.99 -10.49
CA VAL A 57 6.51 6.57 -11.71
C VAL A 57 6.03 5.80 -12.94
N ILE A 58 6.00 4.46 -12.88
CA ILE A 58 5.50 3.63 -13.99
C ILE A 58 4.00 3.92 -14.25
N GLY A 59 3.20 4.08 -13.21
CA GLY A 59 1.78 4.43 -13.33
C GLY A 59 1.57 5.82 -13.94
N PHE A 60 2.41 6.79 -13.59
CA PHE A 60 2.36 8.15 -14.12
C PHE A 60 2.75 8.20 -15.60
N VAL A 61 3.87 7.58 -15.98
CA VAL A 61 4.33 7.53 -17.38
C VAL A 61 3.43 6.64 -18.23
N GLY A 62 2.91 5.55 -17.65
CA GLY A 62 2.06 4.57 -18.31
C GLY A 62 0.58 4.93 -18.35
N HIS A 63 0.20 6.17 -18.03
CA HIS A 63 -1.20 6.58 -17.91
C HIS A 63 -2.00 6.50 -19.23
N SER A 64 -1.33 6.29 -20.37
CA SER A 64 -1.99 6.03 -21.67
C SER A 64 -2.20 4.54 -21.97
N PHE A 65 -1.56 3.63 -21.23
CA PHE A 65 -1.60 2.19 -21.48
C PHE A 65 -2.20 1.43 -20.29
N PHE A 66 -3.41 0.91 -20.46
CA PHE A 66 -4.15 0.23 -19.40
C PHE A 66 -3.40 -0.97 -18.77
N SER A 67 -2.70 -1.76 -19.59
CA SER A 67 -1.88 -2.88 -19.12
C SER A 67 -0.71 -2.44 -18.24
N LEU A 68 -0.06 -1.34 -18.60
CA LEU A 68 1.07 -0.79 -17.85
C LEU A 68 0.60 -0.20 -16.52
N LEU A 69 -0.59 0.40 -16.50
CA LEU A 69 -1.23 0.88 -15.27
C LEU A 69 -1.56 -0.28 -14.31
N ILE A 70 -2.07 -1.42 -14.81
CA ILE A 70 -2.27 -2.61 -13.98
C ILE A 70 -0.93 -3.10 -13.41
N MET A 71 0.11 -3.20 -14.24
CA MET A 71 1.44 -3.62 -13.78
C MET A 71 2.01 -2.68 -12.72
N ALA A 72 1.81 -1.37 -12.89
CA ALA A 72 2.15 -0.36 -11.89
C ALA A 72 1.45 -0.62 -10.56
N ARG A 73 0.16 -1.01 -10.55
CA ARG A 73 -0.59 -1.34 -9.33
C ARG A 73 -0.08 -2.59 -8.63
N PHE A 74 0.35 -3.61 -9.37
CA PHE A 74 1.01 -4.78 -8.78
C PHE A 74 2.30 -4.39 -8.05
N ILE A 75 3.15 -3.59 -8.70
CA ILE A 75 4.42 -3.12 -8.12
C ILE A 75 4.14 -2.22 -6.91
N GLN A 76 3.23 -1.27 -7.05
CA GLN A 76 2.91 -0.30 -6.02
C GLN A 76 2.28 -0.97 -4.79
N GLY A 77 1.36 -1.93 -4.96
CA GLY A 77 0.78 -2.70 -3.86
C GLY A 77 1.84 -3.54 -3.12
N ALA A 78 2.77 -4.16 -3.84
CA ALA A 78 3.89 -4.87 -3.26
C ALA A 78 4.85 -3.96 -2.46
N GLY A 79 5.02 -2.69 -2.86
CA GLY A 79 5.81 -1.72 -2.09
C GLY A 79 5.05 -1.17 -0.88
N ALA A 80 3.78 -0.78 -1.08
CA ALA A 80 2.93 -0.14 -0.09
C ALA A 80 2.62 -1.04 1.12
N ALA A 81 2.60 -2.35 0.94
CA ALA A 81 2.38 -3.29 2.04
C ALA A 81 3.48 -3.29 3.12
N ALA A 82 4.68 -2.77 2.80
CA ALA A 82 5.77 -2.71 3.75
C ALA A 82 5.43 -1.85 4.97
N PHE A 83 4.71 -0.73 4.77
CA PHE A 83 4.39 0.20 5.86
C PHE A 83 3.53 -0.43 6.97
N PRO A 84 2.30 -0.89 6.70
CA PRO A 84 1.43 -1.41 7.76
C PRO A 84 2.03 -2.68 8.39
N ALA A 85 2.63 -3.56 7.59
CA ALA A 85 3.26 -4.77 8.11
C ALA A 85 4.39 -4.45 9.10
N LEU A 86 5.31 -3.58 8.70
CA LEU A 86 6.51 -3.28 9.49
C LEU A 86 6.19 -2.38 10.70
N VAL A 87 5.22 -1.46 10.59
CA VAL A 87 4.76 -0.66 11.74
C VAL A 87 4.21 -1.56 12.85
N MET A 88 3.37 -2.54 12.50
CA MET A 88 2.86 -3.50 13.48
C MET A 88 3.98 -4.31 14.13
N VAL A 89 4.99 -4.72 13.35
CA VAL A 89 6.18 -5.42 13.86
C VAL A 89 7.00 -4.53 14.80
N VAL A 90 7.19 -3.24 14.48
CA VAL A 90 7.91 -2.30 15.34
C VAL A 90 7.22 -2.17 16.69
N VAL A 91 5.90 -1.97 16.70
CA VAL A 91 5.14 -1.89 17.96
C VAL A 91 5.26 -3.19 18.75
N ALA A 92 5.17 -4.34 18.08
CA ALA A 92 5.29 -5.63 18.73
C ALA A 92 6.68 -5.91 19.33
N ARG A 93 7.77 -5.39 18.75
CA ARG A 93 9.14 -5.66 19.23
C ARG A 93 9.68 -4.60 20.18
N TYR A 94 9.48 -3.32 19.89
CA TYR A 94 10.18 -2.23 20.57
C TYR A 94 9.33 -1.54 21.64
N ILE A 95 8.01 -1.74 21.65
CA ILE A 95 7.12 -1.12 22.65
C ILE A 95 6.89 -2.09 23.83
N PRO A 96 7.07 -1.63 25.09
CA PRO A 96 6.74 -2.40 26.29
C PRO A 96 5.29 -2.90 26.27
N LYS A 97 5.03 -4.09 26.81
CA LYS A 97 3.71 -4.75 26.72
C LYS A 97 2.58 -3.86 27.26
N GLU A 98 2.85 -3.10 28.31
CA GLU A 98 1.88 -2.22 28.98
C GLU A 98 1.43 -1.06 28.08
N ASN A 99 2.30 -0.63 27.14
CA ASN A 99 2.05 0.48 26.24
C ASN A 99 1.61 0.06 24.83
N ARG A 100 1.65 -1.24 24.50
CA ARG A 100 1.26 -1.74 23.16
C ARG A 100 -0.18 -1.42 22.82
N GLY A 101 -1.10 -1.55 23.77
CA GLY A 101 -2.51 -1.22 23.55
C GLY A 101 -2.71 0.25 23.15
N LYS A 102 -2.00 1.17 23.82
CA LYS A 102 -2.01 2.61 23.48
C LYS A 102 -1.40 2.86 22.10
N ALA A 103 -0.30 2.18 21.77
CA ALA A 103 0.37 2.32 20.48
C ALA A 103 -0.51 1.81 19.31
N PHE A 104 -1.12 0.62 19.45
CA PHE A 104 -2.07 0.11 18.45
C PHE A 104 -3.32 0.98 18.36
N GLY A 105 -3.82 1.50 19.49
CA GLY A 105 -4.93 2.45 19.52
C GLY A 105 -4.62 3.72 18.72
N LEU A 106 -3.44 4.31 18.93
CA LEU A 106 -2.99 5.49 18.18
C LEU A 106 -2.89 5.21 16.67
N ILE A 107 -2.28 4.08 16.28
CA ILE A 107 -2.21 3.66 14.88
C ILE A 107 -3.61 3.53 14.28
N GLY A 108 -4.52 2.86 14.99
CA GLY A 108 -5.91 2.71 14.56
C GLY A 108 -6.61 4.05 14.38
N SER A 109 -6.43 4.99 15.31
CA SER A 109 -6.98 6.35 15.20
C SER A 109 -6.43 7.12 14.00
N ILE A 110 -5.12 7.03 13.74
CA ILE A 110 -4.49 7.67 12.57
C ILE A 110 -5.03 7.07 11.26
N VAL A 111 -5.17 5.75 11.19
CA VAL A 111 -5.72 5.06 10.01
C VAL A 111 -7.17 5.49 9.78
N ALA A 112 -8.01 5.46 10.82
CA ALA A 112 -9.41 5.89 10.71
C ALA A 112 -9.55 7.36 10.28
N MET A 113 -8.70 8.25 10.81
CA MET A 113 -8.65 9.65 10.39
C MET A 113 -8.22 9.77 8.93
N GLY A 114 -7.22 9.01 8.49
CA GLY A 114 -6.77 8.97 7.11
C GLY A 114 -7.84 8.46 6.15
N GLU A 115 -8.57 7.40 6.52
CA GLU A 115 -9.70 6.87 5.74
C GLU A 115 -10.88 7.86 5.67
N GLY A 116 -11.10 8.66 6.71
CA GLY A 116 -12.13 9.69 6.71
C GLY A 116 -11.76 10.92 5.86
N VAL A 117 -10.53 11.41 5.98
CA VAL A 117 -10.06 12.63 5.30
C VAL A 117 -9.64 12.35 3.85
N GLY A 118 -9.13 11.15 3.57
CA GLY A 118 -8.58 10.76 2.28
C GLY A 118 -9.57 10.92 1.11
N PRO A 119 -10.78 10.35 1.17
CA PRO A 119 -11.80 10.50 0.12
C PRO A 119 -12.26 11.95 -0.05
N ALA A 120 -12.33 12.72 1.05
CA ALA A 120 -12.74 14.12 1.00
C ALA A 120 -11.72 14.98 0.22
N ILE A 121 -10.42 14.76 0.43
CA ILE A 121 -9.36 15.47 -0.30
C ILE A 121 -9.21 14.91 -1.72
N GLY A 122 -9.23 13.59 -1.90
CA GLY A 122 -8.99 12.96 -3.21
C GLY A 122 -10.18 13.00 -4.17
N GLY A 123 -11.37 13.32 -3.67
CA GLY A 123 -12.57 13.53 -4.48
C GLY A 123 -12.77 14.96 -4.98
N MET A 124 -12.03 15.93 -4.42
CA MET A 124 -11.94 17.31 -4.92
C MET A 124 -10.95 17.39 -6.09
#